data_AF-A0A3N5IQU1-F1
#
_entry.id   AF-A0A3N5IQU1-F1
#
_cell.length_a   1.000
_cell.length_b   1.000
_cell.length_c   1.000
_cell.angle_alpha   90.00
_cell.angle_beta   90.00
_cell.angle_gamma   90.00
#
_symmetry.space_group_name_H-M   'P 1'
#
loop_
_entity.id
_entity.type
_entity.pdbx_description
1 polymer ?
#
loop_
_entity_poly.entity_id
_entity_poly.type
_entity_poly.pdbx_seq_one_letter_code
_entity_poly.pdbx_strand_id
1 'polypeptide(L)'
;VVFGIGIFNGEGTCGYGTNTDLDQIVLPELTSRGRLEFKLDNPQFVEGTYFLDVAAHARDGHAYDYQSRCVSLAIRSSLKDTGFYRVPHRWILPEGDI
;
A
#
# COMPACT_ATOMS: atom_id res chain seq x y z
N VAL A 1 3.75 6.30 -19.45
CA VAL A 1 4.36 6.12 -18.11
C VAL A 1 3.33 5.53 -17.17
N VAL A 2 3.78 4.77 -16.20
CA VAL A 2 3.00 4.18 -15.12
C VAL A 2 3.63 4.66 -13.81
N PHE A 3 2.81 5.07 -12.85
CA PHE A 3 3.28 5.41 -11.51
C PHE A 3 2.83 4.35 -10.52
N GLY A 4 3.77 3.84 -9.73
CA GLY A 4 3.54 2.74 -8.80
C GLY A 4 3.90 3.11 -7.37
N ILE A 5 3.26 2.41 -6.43
CA ILE A 5 3.60 2.43 -5.02
C ILE A 5 3.78 0.99 -4.51
N GLY A 6 4.65 0.81 -3.52
CA GLY A 6 4.81 -0.46 -2.80
C GLY A 6 4.91 -0.20 -1.30
N ILE A 7 4.23 -1.01 -0.50
CA ILE A 7 4.20 -0.91 0.96
C ILE A 7 4.76 -2.20 1.53
N PHE A 8 5.83 -2.08 2.28
CA PHE A 8 6.63 -3.20 2.80
C PHE A 8 6.68 -3.16 4.33
N ASN A 9 6.81 -4.31 4.99
CA ASN A 9 7.04 -4.37 6.43
C ASN A 9 8.53 -4.14 6.79
N GLY A 10 8.84 -4.17 8.09
CA GLY A 10 10.19 -4.07 8.64
C GLY A 10 11.22 -5.02 8.03
N GLU A 11 10.78 -6.19 7.58
CA GLU A 11 11.61 -7.26 7.00
C GLU A 11 11.78 -7.11 5.48
N GLY A 12 11.11 -6.14 4.85
CA GLY A 12 11.10 -5.95 3.40
C GLY A 12 10.11 -6.83 2.66
N THR A 13 9.20 -7.52 3.35
CA THR A 13 8.11 -8.28 2.72
C THR A 13 7.05 -7.31 2.20
N CYS A 14 6.64 -7.48 0.94
CA CYS A 14 5.60 -6.66 0.31
C CYS A 14 4.22 -7.02 0.87
N GLY A 15 3.55 -6.03 1.46
CA GLY A 15 2.16 -6.14 1.91
C GLY A 15 1.16 -5.78 0.84
N TYR A 16 1.47 -4.73 0.07
CA TYR A 16 0.62 -4.25 -1.01
C TYR A 16 1.44 -3.43 -1.98
N GLY A 17 1.13 -3.59 -3.25
CA GLY A 17 1.65 -2.74 -4.30
C GLY A 17 0.60 -2.61 -5.39
N THR A 18 0.47 -1.41 -5.92
CA THR A 18 -0.35 -1.15 -7.10
C THR A 18 0.33 -0.08 -7.94
N ASN A 19 -0.21 0.14 -9.13
CA ASN A 19 0.20 1.21 -9.99
C ASN A 19 -0.97 1.67 -10.85
N THR A 20 -0.81 2.82 -11.50
CA THR A 20 -1.85 3.41 -12.35
C THR A 20 -2.33 2.48 -13.46
N ASP A 21 -1.50 1.53 -13.93
CA ASP A 21 -1.91 0.59 -14.97
C ASP A 21 -2.78 -0.55 -14.42
N LEU A 22 -2.38 -1.14 -13.29
CA LEU A 22 -3.17 -2.16 -12.59
C LEU A 22 -4.55 -1.62 -12.18
N ASP A 23 -4.59 -0.34 -11.77
CA ASP A 23 -5.82 0.36 -11.41
C ASP A 23 -6.60 0.89 -12.63
N GLN A 24 -6.14 0.61 -13.86
CA GLN A 24 -6.77 1.04 -15.12
C GLN A 24 -6.94 2.57 -15.25
N ILE A 25 -6.04 3.33 -14.64
CA ILE A 25 -6.01 4.79 -14.70
C ILE A 25 -5.24 5.22 -15.96
N VAL A 26 -5.95 5.88 -16.88
CA VAL A 26 -5.34 6.51 -18.06
C VAL A 26 -4.85 7.90 -17.69
N LEU A 27 -3.53 8.08 -17.69
CA LEU A 27 -2.92 9.39 -17.49
C LEU A 27 -2.94 10.20 -18.79
N PRO A 28 -3.15 11.53 -18.71
CA PRO A 28 -2.94 12.40 -19.85
C PRO A 28 -1.45 12.42 -20.25
N GLU A 29 -1.17 12.97 -21.42
CA GLU A 29 0.21 13.23 -21.83
C GLU A 29 0.90 14.16 -20.82
N LEU A 30 2.06 13.75 -20.32
CA LEU A 30 2.83 14.50 -19.34
C LEU A 30 3.83 15.41 -20.04
N THR A 31 3.42 16.63 -20.34
CA THR A 31 4.25 17.61 -21.06
C THR A 31 4.98 18.59 -20.13
N SER A 32 4.69 18.54 -18.83
CA SER A 32 5.26 19.47 -17.84
C SER A 32 5.33 18.86 -16.43
N ARG A 33 5.96 19.56 -15.49
CA ARG A 33 6.03 19.15 -14.08
C ARG A 33 4.63 19.13 -13.48
N GLY A 34 4.30 18.07 -12.75
CA GLY A 34 3.03 17.92 -12.05
C GLY A 34 3.15 17.15 -10.74
N ARG A 35 1.99 16.86 -10.14
CA ARG A 35 1.85 16.08 -8.91
C ARG A 35 0.72 15.06 -9.09
N LEU A 36 0.99 13.82 -8.72
CA LEU A 36 -0.04 12.78 -8.53
C LEU A 36 -0.21 12.54 -7.03
N GLU A 37 -1.43 12.22 -6.62
CA GLU A 37 -1.77 11.90 -5.24
C GLU A 37 -2.36 10.48 -5.19
N PHE A 38 -1.78 9.63 -4.34
CA PHE A 38 -2.34 8.33 -4.00
C PHE A 38 -2.95 8.43 -2.61
N LYS A 39 -4.26 8.15 -2.49
CA LYS A 39 -5.01 8.29 -1.25
C LYS A 39 -5.50 6.92 -0.77
N LEU A 40 -5.21 6.61 0.49
CA LEU A 40 -5.76 5.46 1.19
C LEU A 40 -6.98 5.92 1.99
N ASP A 41 -8.18 5.49 1.60
CA ASP A 41 -9.41 5.94 2.27
C ASP A 41 -9.64 5.28 3.64
N ASN A 42 -9.31 4.00 3.79
CA ASN A 42 -9.43 3.29 5.06
C ASN A 42 -8.37 2.18 5.20
N PRO A 43 -7.09 2.55 5.38
CA PRO A 43 -6.02 1.57 5.49
C PRO A 43 -6.13 0.78 6.80
N GLN A 44 -6.37 -0.53 6.71
CA GLN A 44 -6.51 -1.45 7.85
C GLN A 44 -5.17 -2.13 8.20
N PHE A 45 -4.06 -1.40 8.22
CA PHE A 45 -2.76 -1.98 8.56
C PHE A 45 -2.74 -2.48 10.01
N VAL A 46 -2.07 -3.62 10.21
CA VAL A 46 -1.78 -4.15 11.55
C VAL A 46 -0.67 -3.32 12.21
N GLU A 47 -0.51 -3.43 13.53
CA GLU A 47 0.60 -2.79 14.24
C GLU A 47 1.96 -3.19 13.66
N GLY A 48 2.82 -2.21 13.39
CA GLY A 48 4.11 -2.47 12.75
C GLY A 48 4.83 -1.21 12.27
N THR A 49 6.03 -1.41 11.74
CA THR A 49 6.75 -0.39 10.96
C THR A 49 6.71 -0.79 9.50
N TYR A 50 6.29 0.14 8.65
CA TYR A 50 6.14 -0.04 7.22
C TYR A 50 6.99 0.98 6.46
N PHE A 51 7.38 0.60 5.25
CA PHE A 51 8.13 1.44 4.33
C PHE A 51 7.37 1.60 3.02
N LEU A 52 7.44 2.80 2.44
CA LEU A 52 6.87 3.12 1.15
C LEU A 52 7.97 3.19 0.09
N ASP A 53 7.74 2.52 -1.03
CA ASP A 53 8.51 2.68 -2.27
C ASP A 53 7.60 3.34 -3.31
N VAL A 54 8.18 4.19 -4.16
CA VAL A 54 7.47 4.82 -5.27
C VAL A 54 8.25 4.67 -6.57
N ALA A 55 7.55 4.55 -7.69
CA ALA A 55 8.17 4.32 -8.99
C ALA A 55 7.49 5.09 -10.11
N ALA A 56 8.27 5.50 -11.11
CA ALA A 56 7.80 5.88 -12.43
C ALA A 56 8.45 4.95 -13.46
N HIS A 57 7.65 4.27 -14.28
CA HIS A 57 8.17 3.27 -15.20
C HIS A 57 7.40 3.21 -16.53
N ALA A 58 7.99 2.56 -17.52
CA ALA A 58 7.32 2.17 -18.74
C ALA A 58 6.32 1.05 -18.47
N ARG A 59 5.33 0.88 -19.36
CA ARG A 59 4.26 -0.12 -19.20
C ARG A 59 4.78 -1.56 -19.22
N ASP A 60 5.91 -1.80 -19.88
CA ASP A 60 6.62 -3.09 -19.91
C ASP A 60 7.48 -3.35 -18.65
N GLY A 61 7.47 -2.41 -17.69
CA GLY A 61 8.17 -2.53 -16.41
C GLY A 61 9.55 -1.88 -16.36
N HIS A 62 10.07 -1.32 -17.45
CA HIS A 62 11.35 -0.60 -17.40
C HIS A 62 11.26 0.67 -16.53
N ALA A 63 12.01 0.71 -15.42
CA ALA A 63 11.98 1.83 -14.49
C ALA A 63 12.66 3.08 -15.07
N TYR A 64 11.95 4.21 -15.05
CA TYR A 64 12.54 5.53 -15.29
C TYR A 64 13.17 6.08 -14.01
N ASP A 65 12.45 5.93 -12.88
CA ASP A 65 12.94 6.22 -11.54
C ASP A 65 12.28 5.28 -10.53
N TYR A 66 13.02 4.92 -9.49
CA TYR A 66 12.57 4.07 -8.40
C TYR A 66 13.20 4.53 -7.09
N GLN A 67 12.35 4.93 -6.14
CA GLN A 67 12.78 5.40 -4.84
C GLN A 67 12.32 4.41 -3.79
N SER A 68 13.27 3.63 -3.27
CA SER A 68 13.00 2.63 -2.24
C SER A 68 13.01 3.24 -0.84
N ARG A 69 12.09 2.80 0.02
CA ARG A 69 11.92 3.19 1.42
C ARG A 69 11.97 4.70 1.62
N CYS A 70 11.34 5.44 0.71
CA CYS A 70 11.35 6.90 0.71
C CYS A 70 10.56 7.50 1.89
N VAL A 71 9.67 6.72 2.51
CA VAL A 71 8.94 7.08 3.73
C VAL A 71 8.88 5.88 4.68
N SER A 72 9.00 6.14 5.99
CA SER A 72 8.75 5.18 7.07
C SER A 72 7.48 5.56 7.83
N LEU A 73 6.61 4.57 8.07
CA LEU A 73 5.32 4.73 8.75
C LEU A 73 5.25 3.76 9.94
N ALA A 74 5.00 4.28 11.14
CA ALA A 74 4.77 3.47 12.34
C ALA A 74 3.26 3.41 12.65
N ILE A 75 2.69 2.21 12.60
CA ILE A 75 1.31 1.93 12.98
C ILE A 75 1.30 1.38 14.40
N ARG A 76 0.40 1.90 15.24
CA ARG A 76 0.21 1.49 16.64
C ARG A 76 -1.23 1.07 16.84
N SER A 77 -1.45 -0.04 17.53
CA SER A 77 -2.79 -0.57 17.80
C SER A 77 -2.86 -1.30 19.15
N SER A 78 -3.99 -1.17 19.83
CA SER A 78 -4.29 -2.00 21.00
C SER A 78 -4.62 -3.45 20.60
N LEU A 79 -5.04 -3.66 19.36
CA LEU A 79 -5.34 -4.97 18.79
C LEU A 79 -4.03 -5.66 18.37
N LYS A 80 -3.90 -6.94 18.68
CA LYS A 80 -2.69 -7.74 18.45
C LYS A 80 -2.89 -8.78 17.34
N ASP A 81 -3.51 -8.33 16.25
CA ASP A 81 -3.59 -9.14 15.02
C ASP A 81 -2.18 -9.44 14.48
N THR A 82 -2.08 -10.47 13.66
CA THR A 82 -0.84 -10.79 12.92
C THR A 82 -1.15 -10.75 11.42
N GLY A 83 -0.20 -10.24 10.63
CA GLY A 83 -0.32 -10.07 9.19
C GLY A 83 -0.08 -8.63 8.75
N PHE A 84 -0.38 -8.30 7.50
CA PHE A 84 -0.25 -6.94 6.96
C PHE A 84 -1.50 -6.10 7.19
N TYR A 85 -2.67 -6.72 7.02
CA TYR A 85 -3.97 -6.08 7.09
C TYR A 85 -4.90 -6.80 8.05
N ARG A 86 -5.66 -6.04 8.82
CA ARG A 86 -6.77 -6.55 9.60
C ARG A 86 -7.94 -6.84 8.66
N VAL A 87 -8.31 -8.11 8.54
CA VAL A 87 -9.50 -8.53 7.79
C VAL A 87 -10.75 -8.13 8.58
N PRO A 88 -11.76 -7.48 7.98
CA PRO A 88 -13.02 -7.19 8.65
C PRO A 88 -13.70 -8.49 9.10
N HIS A 89 -13.97 -8.62 10.40
CA HIS A 89 -14.57 -9.83 10.98
C HIS A 89 -15.43 -9.50 12.20
N ARG A 90 -16.27 -10.47 12.58
CA ARG A 90 -17.03 -10.47 13.84
C ARG A 90 -17.05 -11.89 14.41
N TRP A 91 -17.05 -11.99 15.73
CA TRP A 91 -17.31 -13.26 16.42
C TRP A 91 -18.83 -13.44 16.55
N ILE A 92 -19.31 -14.66 16.30
CA ILE A 92 -20.69 -15.06 16.54
C ILE A 92 -20.65 -16.06 17.70
N LEU A 93 -21.26 -15.69 18.82
CA LEU A 93 -21.38 -16.57 19.98
C LEU A 93 -22.64 -17.43 19.84
N PRO A 94 -22.62 -18.70 20.28
CA PRO A 94 -23.83 -19.50 20.39
C PRO A 94 -24.76 -18.93 21.48
N GLU A 95 -26.06 -19.16 21.35
CA GLU A 95 -27.01 -18.88 22.44
C GLU A 95 -26.88 -19.96 23.54
N GLY A 96 -26.67 -19.54 24.80
CA GLY A 96 -26.52 -20.42 25.97
C GLY A 96 -25.26 -20.14 26.80
N ASP A 97 -25.17 -20.74 27.99
CA ASP A 97 -24.02 -20.58 28.89
C ASP A 97 -22.79 -21.31 28.32
N ILE A 98 -21.67 -20.58 28.24
CA ILE A 98 -20.32 -21.08 27.87
C ILE A 98 -19.65 -21.66 29.13
#